data_AF-A0A0A5G4W8-F1
#
_entry.id   AF-A0A0A5G4W8-F1
#
_cell.length_a   1.000
_cell.length_b   1.000
_cell.length_c   1.000
_cell.angle_alpha   90.00
_cell.angle_beta   90.00
_cell.angle_gamma   90.00
#
_symmetry.space_group_name_H-M   'P 1'
#
loop_
_entity.id
_entity.type
_entity.pdbx_description
1 polymer ?
#
loop_
_entity_poly.entity_id
_entity_poly.type
_entity_poly.pdbx_seq_one_letter_code
_entity_poly.pdbx_strand_id
1 'polypeptide(L)'
;MKRLFLLMTIMMIVFVGCENQTMEDASKEDSPNQKRTYETKIEELPEYTAVQENINLPTLTPSIVKDNNEKRVIIYHNAEGKEVYKSIYVKKKQLFKIIEYSEGEIYKETLNEER
;
A
#
# COMPACT_ATOMS: atom_id res chain seq x y z
N MET A 1 -26.42 -5.22 47.98
CA MET A 1 -27.01 -6.57 47.84
C MET A 1 -26.25 -7.32 46.76
N LYS A 2 -25.67 -8.46 47.16
CA LYS A 2 -25.15 -9.60 46.38
C LYS A 2 -24.13 -9.32 45.25
N ARG A 3 -22.85 -9.34 45.63
CA ARG A 3 -21.78 -9.90 44.77
C ARG A 3 -21.94 -11.42 44.83
N LEU A 4 -22.05 -12.09 43.67
CA LEU A 4 -21.98 -13.54 43.61
C LEU A 4 -20.93 -13.93 42.57
N PHE A 5 -19.77 -14.30 43.08
CA PHE A 5 -18.70 -14.97 42.36
C PHE A 5 -19.21 -16.29 41.77
N LEU A 6 -18.93 -16.56 40.49
CA LEU A 6 -19.00 -17.91 39.95
C LEU A 6 -17.61 -18.30 39.42
N LEU A 7 -16.88 -19.01 40.28
CA LEU A 7 -15.69 -19.78 39.91
C LEU A 7 -16.17 -21.08 39.25
N MET A 8 -15.84 -21.28 37.98
CA MET A 8 -15.92 -22.59 37.32
C MET A 8 -14.52 -22.91 36.80
N THR A 9 -13.74 -23.50 37.69
CA THR A 9 -12.44 -24.12 37.42
C THR A 9 -12.63 -25.57 36.98
N ILE A 10 -11.65 -26.07 36.21
CA ILE A 10 -11.37 -27.50 35.89
C ILE A 10 -12.23 -27.98 34.70
N MET A 11 -11.66 -28.37 33.55
CA MET A 11 -10.80 -29.54 33.45
C MET A 11 -9.92 -29.53 32.19
N MET A 12 -8.65 -29.80 32.44
CA MET A 12 -7.56 -30.15 31.54
C MET A 12 -7.85 -31.46 30.78
N ILE A 13 -7.40 -31.61 29.52
CA ILE A 13 -6.56 -32.71 28.99
C ILE A 13 -6.53 -32.63 27.44
N VAL A 14 -5.47 -32.08 26.82
CA VAL A 14 -4.20 -32.64 26.27
C VAL A 14 -4.27 -33.35 24.90
N PHE A 15 -3.26 -33.04 24.07
CA PHE A 15 -2.76 -33.67 22.83
C PHE A 15 -3.60 -33.38 21.56
N VAL A 16 -3.03 -32.85 20.48
CA VAL A 16 -1.99 -33.49 19.66
C VAL A 16 -1.08 -32.43 19.01
N GLY A 17 0.23 -32.71 19.00
CA GLY A 17 1.20 -31.96 18.21
C GLY A 17 1.16 -32.36 16.74
N CYS A 18 1.38 -31.37 15.85
CA CYS A 18 2.02 -31.61 14.57
C CYS A 18 3.35 -30.86 14.56
N GLU A 19 4.41 -31.63 14.57
CA GLU A 19 5.71 -31.30 14.04
C GLU A 19 5.60 -31.22 12.51
N ASN A 20 6.02 -30.11 11.89
CA ASN A 20 6.68 -30.10 10.57
C ASN A 20 7.00 -28.68 10.08
N GLN A 21 8.30 -28.41 9.99
CA GLN A 21 9.04 -27.90 8.83
C GLN A 21 8.37 -26.89 7.89
N THR A 22 8.98 -25.70 7.90
CA THR A 22 9.33 -24.83 6.77
C THR A 22 8.27 -24.62 5.67
N MET A 23 7.73 -23.41 5.65
CA MET A 23 7.49 -22.69 4.40
C MET A 23 8.21 -21.35 4.48
N GLU A 24 9.20 -21.17 3.61
CA GLU A 24 9.70 -19.87 3.21
C GLU A 24 8.52 -19.06 2.64
N ASP A 25 8.24 -17.90 3.22
CA ASP A 25 7.88 -16.76 2.39
C ASP A 25 8.54 -15.51 2.95
N ALA A 26 9.54 -15.05 2.21
CA ALA A 26 10.30 -13.85 2.50
C ALA A 26 9.48 -12.61 2.16
N SER A 27 8.49 -12.28 2.99
CA SER A 27 7.96 -10.92 3.05
C SER A 27 8.59 -10.19 4.23
N LYS A 28 9.81 -9.68 4.01
CA LYS A 28 10.32 -8.59 4.84
C LYS A 28 9.55 -7.33 4.45
N GLU A 29 8.44 -7.08 5.14
CA GLU A 29 7.99 -5.72 5.40
C GLU A 29 9.05 -5.04 6.27
N ASP A 30 10.04 -4.45 5.61
CA ASP A 30 10.89 -3.44 6.25
C ASP A 30 10.18 -2.09 6.12
N SER A 31 9.41 -1.78 7.17
CA SER A 31 9.00 -0.42 7.48
C SER A 31 10.05 0.17 8.41
N PRO A 32 10.71 1.25 7.98
CA PRO A 32 10.62 2.47 8.76
C PRO A 32 10.07 3.58 7.88
N ASN A 33 8.92 4.09 8.30
CA ASN A 33 8.30 5.34 7.88
C ASN A 33 9.27 6.52 8.13
N GLN A 34 10.28 6.66 7.26
CA GLN A 34 10.97 7.92 7.05
C GLN A 34 10.23 8.62 5.92
N LYS A 35 9.36 9.56 6.31
CA LYS A 35 8.79 10.57 5.43
C LYS A 35 9.96 11.39 4.86
N ARG A 36 10.60 10.89 3.81
CA ARG A 36 11.59 11.64 3.06
C ARG A 36 10.82 12.75 2.35
N THR A 37 11.21 13.99 2.59
CA THR A 37 10.75 15.11 1.79
C THR A 37 11.38 14.94 0.42
N TYR A 38 10.62 14.39 -0.53
CA TYR A 38 11.02 14.36 -1.93
C TYR A 38 10.80 15.77 -2.49
N GLU A 39 11.87 16.43 -2.92
CA GLU A 39 11.79 17.77 -3.56
C GLU A 39 11.21 17.72 -4.97
N THR A 40 10.94 16.52 -5.50
CA THR A 40 10.36 16.33 -6.83
C THR A 40 8.91 16.77 -6.83
N LYS A 41 8.61 17.76 -7.67
CA LYS A 41 7.24 18.16 -7.99
C LYS A 41 6.54 17.03 -8.73
N ILE A 42 5.34 16.67 -8.27
CA ILE A 42 4.59 15.54 -8.82
C ILE A 42 4.13 15.85 -10.25
N GLU A 43 3.97 17.13 -10.56
CA GLU A 43 3.60 17.66 -11.88
C GLU A 43 4.69 17.45 -12.94
N GLU A 44 5.94 17.23 -12.52
CA GLU A 44 7.09 17.01 -13.41
C GLU A 44 7.32 15.51 -13.70
N LEU A 45 6.50 14.63 -13.13
CA LEU A 45 6.65 13.19 -13.31
C LEU A 45 6.08 12.74 -14.66
N PRO A 46 6.73 11.79 -15.36
CA PRO A 46 6.23 11.29 -16.64
C PRO A 46 4.85 10.63 -16.51
N GLU A 47 4.53 10.08 -15.35
CA GLU A 47 3.22 9.49 -15.06
C GLU A 47 2.12 10.51 -14.68
N TYR A 48 2.44 11.80 -14.52
CA TYR A 48 1.49 12.79 -14.01
C TYR A 48 0.22 12.91 -14.85
N THR A 49 0.36 12.97 -16.17
CA THR A 49 -0.78 13.07 -17.09
C THR A 49 -1.74 11.90 -16.92
N ALA A 50 -1.21 10.67 -16.85
CA ALA A 50 -2.03 9.48 -16.65
C ALA A 50 -2.76 9.50 -15.30
N VAL A 51 -2.12 10.02 -14.24
CA VAL A 51 -2.80 10.22 -12.95
C VAL A 51 -3.95 11.23 -13.10
N GLN A 52 -3.68 12.41 -13.66
CA GLN A 52 -4.67 13.50 -13.76
C GLN A 52 -5.88 13.11 -14.62
N GLU A 53 -5.69 12.28 -15.66
CA GLU A 53 -6.77 11.81 -16.53
C GLU A 53 -7.68 10.77 -15.87
N ASN A 54 -7.17 10.02 -14.88
CA ASN A 54 -7.89 8.89 -14.29
C ASN A 54 -8.39 9.15 -12.87
N ILE A 55 -7.78 10.08 -12.11
CA ILE A 55 -8.22 10.42 -10.75
C ILE A 55 -8.29 11.95 -10.56
N ASN A 56 -9.24 12.39 -9.71
CA ASN A 56 -9.44 13.80 -9.40
C ASN A 56 -8.37 14.31 -8.41
N LEU A 57 -7.20 14.67 -8.92
CA LEU A 57 -6.05 15.12 -8.11
C LEU A 57 -6.32 16.31 -7.16
N PRO A 58 -7.07 17.37 -7.56
CA PRO A 58 -7.36 18.50 -6.66
C PRO A 58 -8.03 18.15 -5.33
N THR A 59 -8.69 16.99 -5.23
CA THR A 59 -9.35 16.55 -3.98
C THR A 59 -8.47 15.64 -3.14
N LEU A 60 -7.23 15.40 -3.57
CA LEU A 60 -6.32 14.41 -3.01
C LEU A 60 -5.00 15.04 -2.57
N THR A 61 -4.44 14.50 -1.49
CA THR A 61 -3.09 14.82 -1.03
C THR A 61 -2.16 13.66 -1.38
N PRO A 62 -1.22 13.83 -2.32
CA PRO A 62 -0.28 12.78 -2.68
C PRO A 62 0.88 12.66 -1.67
N SER A 63 1.37 11.44 -1.50
CA SER A 63 2.55 11.11 -0.69
C SER A 63 3.43 10.09 -1.42
N ILE A 64 4.64 10.50 -1.78
CA ILE A 64 5.64 9.59 -2.34
C ILE A 64 6.19 8.75 -1.19
N VAL A 65 5.86 7.45 -1.18
CA VAL A 65 6.31 6.51 -0.13
C VAL A 65 7.51 5.68 -0.57
N LYS A 66 7.77 5.61 -1.88
CA LYS A 66 8.96 4.99 -2.44
C LYS A 66 9.30 5.66 -3.76
N ASP A 67 10.55 6.05 -3.93
CA ASP A 67 11.10 6.45 -5.22
C ASP A 67 12.55 5.97 -5.31
N ASN A 68 12.81 5.03 -6.20
CA ASN A 68 14.15 4.52 -6.49
C ASN A 68 14.31 4.25 -7.99
N ASN A 69 15.46 3.71 -8.41
CA ASN A 69 15.76 3.44 -9.83
C ASN A 69 14.86 2.37 -10.46
N GLU A 70 14.11 1.60 -9.65
CA GLU A 70 13.25 0.52 -10.14
C GLU A 70 11.80 0.95 -10.22
N LYS A 71 11.30 1.62 -9.16
CA LYS A 71 9.90 2.01 -9.07
C LYS A 71 9.67 3.27 -8.26
N ARG A 72 8.58 3.95 -8.59
CA ARG A 72 7.94 4.97 -7.75
C ARG A 72 6.59 4.48 -7.27
N VAL A 73 6.25 4.79 -6.02
CA VAL A 73 4.96 4.51 -5.40
C VAL A 73 4.46 5.79 -4.74
N ILE A 74 3.27 6.22 -5.15
CA ILE A 74 2.58 7.38 -4.59
C ILE A 74 1.26 6.91 -3.99
N ILE A 75 0.99 7.29 -2.74
CA ILE A 75 -0.30 7.09 -2.07
C ILE A 75 -1.06 8.41 -2.14
N TYR A 76 -2.35 8.35 -2.46
CA TYR A 76 -3.23 9.51 -2.51
C TYR A 76 -4.25 9.44 -1.38
N HIS A 77 -4.27 10.47 -0.55
CA HIS A 77 -5.16 10.60 0.59
C HIS A 77 -6.33 11.51 0.25
N ASN A 78 -7.54 11.16 0.70
CA ASN A 78 -8.69 12.06 0.64
C ASN A 78 -8.58 13.18 1.69
N ALA A 79 -9.58 14.07 1.76
CA ALA A 79 -9.65 15.15 2.74
C ALA A 79 -9.65 14.68 4.22
N GLU A 80 -10.03 13.43 4.48
CA GLU A 80 -10.01 12.82 5.82
C GLU A 80 -8.66 12.18 6.15
N GLY A 81 -7.69 12.21 5.22
CA GLY A 81 -6.39 11.55 5.37
C GLY A 81 -6.41 10.05 5.05
N LYS A 82 -7.53 9.49 4.61
CA LYS A 82 -7.65 8.08 4.26
C LYS A 82 -7.01 7.81 2.90
N GLU A 83 -6.22 6.74 2.81
CA GLU A 83 -5.67 6.23 1.55
C GLU A 83 -6.82 5.74 0.65
N VAL A 84 -6.93 6.33 -0.54
CA VAL A 84 -8.00 5.99 -1.50
C VAL A 84 -7.45 5.46 -2.82
N TYR A 85 -6.28 5.94 -3.24
CA TYR A 85 -5.57 5.42 -4.40
C TYR A 85 -4.09 5.19 -4.11
N LYS A 86 -3.49 4.33 -4.91
CA LYS A 86 -2.05 4.14 -5.00
C LYS A 86 -1.65 4.05 -6.46
N SER A 87 -0.61 4.77 -6.85
CA SER A 87 0.01 4.60 -8.16
C SER A 87 1.36 3.90 -8.03
N ILE A 88 1.71 3.12 -9.06
CA ILE A 88 2.99 2.41 -9.15
C ILE A 88 3.54 2.62 -10.55
N TYR A 89 4.71 3.26 -10.64
CA TYR A 89 5.46 3.39 -11.88
C TYR A 89 6.71 2.49 -11.83
N VAL A 90 6.78 1.49 -12.71
CA VAL A 90 7.93 0.59 -12.86
C VAL A 90 8.84 1.15 -13.95
N LYS A 91 9.85 1.92 -13.57
CA LYS A 91 10.68 2.77 -14.45
C LYS A 91 11.33 1.99 -15.59
N LYS A 92 11.98 0.87 -15.28
CA LYS A 92 12.66 0.02 -16.28
C LYS A 92 11.73 -0.55 -17.36
N LYS A 93 10.45 -0.70 -17.04
CA LYS A 93 9.43 -1.23 -17.97
C LYS A 93 8.53 -0.13 -18.50
N GLN A 94 8.74 1.11 -18.06
CA GLN A 94 7.85 2.25 -18.23
C GLN A 94 6.38 1.90 -17.97
N LEU A 95 6.12 0.94 -17.06
CA LEU A 95 4.78 0.43 -16.81
C LEU A 95 4.16 1.19 -15.65
N PHE A 96 3.04 1.85 -15.90
CA PHE A 96 2.29 2.60 -14.93
C PHE A 96 0.98 1.91 -14.56
N LYS A 97 0.59 2.03 -13.28
CA LYS A 97 -0.64 1.45 -12.73
C LYS A 97 -1.27 2.42 -11.74
N ILE A 98 -2.60 2.45 -11.72
CA ILE A 98 -3.39 3.07 -10.64
C ILE A 98 -4.27 1.99 -10.02
N ILE A 99 -4.24 1.93 -8.70
CA ILE A 99 -5.01 1.01 -7.88
C ILE A 99 -5.90 1.85 -6.98
N GLU A 100 -7.20 1.62 -7.05
CA GLU A 100 -8.14 2.06 -6.03
C GLU A 100 -8.20 1.01 -4.93
N TYR A 101 -8.15 1.42 -3.66
CA TYR A 101 -8.15 0.46 -2.55
C TYR A 101 -9.48 -0.33 -2.43
N SER A 102 -10.60 0.21 -2.91
CA SER A 102 -11.91 -0.46 -2.93
C SER A 102 -12.09 -1.41 -4.11
N GLU A 103 -11.54 -1.08 -5.27
CA GLU A 103 -11.90 -1.72 -6.55
C GLU A 103 -10.73 -2.49 -7.20
N GLY A 104 -9.50 -2.26 -6.75
CA GLY A 104 -8.31 -2.88 -7.31
C GLY A 104 -7.68 -2.05 -8.43
N GLU A 105 -7.04 -2.72 -9.40
CA GLU A 105 -6.37 -2.05 -10.54
C GLU A 105 -7.43 -1.42 -11.47
N ILE A 106 -7.51 -0.10 -11.50
CA ILE A 106 -8.45 0.65 -12.34
C ILE A 106 -7.80 1.16 -13.64
N TYR A 107 -6.46 1.18 -13.68
CA TYR A 107 -5.71 1.66 -14.83
C TYR A 107 -4.35 1.01 -14.93
N LYS A 108 -3.92 0.71 -16.16
CA LYS A 108 -2.59 0.18 -16.48
C LYS A 108 -2.19 0.56 -17.91
N GLU A 109 -1.03 1.19 -18.06
CA GLU A 109 -0.49 1.59 -19.36
C GLU A 109 1.04 1.49 -19.38
N THR A 110 1.62 1.22 -20.57
CA THR A 110 3.05 1.43 -20.81
C THR A 110 3.27 2.85 -21.32
N LEU A 111 3.94 3.68 -20.53
CA LEU A 111 4.26 5.07 -20.84
C LEU A 111 5.47 5.12 -21.79
N ASN A 112 5.24 4.93 -23.09
CA ASN A 112 6.30 5.10 -24.08
C ASN A 112 6.72 6.59 -24.11
N GLU A 113 8.02 6.87 -24.11
CA GLU A 113 8.57 8.25 -24.17
C GLU A 113 8.32 8.97 -25.51
N GLU A 114 7.56 8.40 -26.44
CA GLU A 114 7.16 9.05 -27.70
C GLU A 114 5.87 9.85 -27.52
N ARG A 115 5.98 11.08 -26.97
CA ARG A 115 5.01 12.16 -27.17
C ARG A 115 5.73 13.45 -27.54
#